data_AF-J3NDM2-F1
#
_entry.id   AF-J3NDM2-F1
#
_cell.length_a   1.000
_cell.length_b   1.000
_cell.length_c   1.000
_cell.angle_alpha   90.00
_cell.angle_beta   90.00
_cell.angle_gamma   90.00
#
_symmetry.space_group_name_H-M   'P 1'
#
loop_
_entity.id
_entity.type
_entity.pdbx_description
1 polymer ?
#
loop_
_entity_poly.entity_id
_entity_poly.type
_entity_poly.pdbx_seq_one_letter_code
_entity_poly.pdbx_strand_id
1 'polypeptide(L)'
;MAPPASPVPRLDASAVDPATVAYLRDLVGALEGKCFHLACDGQFAGDVTDDLFRLRPEPNLLHGVPDVVASAVKALEEILRKGCAALAAYGRHMVRLKREHKEEALGDAMAELLSVDDVIVDNYDAFDATRAHLLATMRAKQHLINQIAAVITSPAGGGGGGDCLTAALAALTSLLPRLSQAHQREAELQIGMNRMILSFLRMFWHLQIAKARVEAIEAALAAAASLSGDWSYDVQLVRDATARFEESAQILRQYMA
;
A
#
# COMPACT_ATOMS: atom_id res chain seq x y z
N MET A 1 43.43 3.64 11.53
CA MET A 1 43.96 2.64 10.59
C MET A 1 43.62 1.27 11.16
N ALA A 2 42.68 0.55 10.56
CA ALA A 2 42.48 -0.87 10.87
C ALA A 2 43.72 -1.65 10.39
N PRO A 3 44.17 -2.69 11.11
CA PRO A 3 45.28 -3.51 10.65
C PRO A 3 44.94 -4.14 9.28
N PRO A 4 45.92 -4.31 8.38
CA PRO A 4 45.68 -5.04 7.14
C PRO A 4 45.20 -6.45 7.49
N ALA A 5 44.03 -6.83 6.97
CA ALA A 5 43.52 -8.19 7.11
C ALA A 5 44.61 -9.16 6.66
N SER A 6 44.96 -10.13 7.51
CA SER A 6 45.94 -11.16 7.18
C SER A 6 45.57 -11.78 5.82
N PRO A 7 46.52 -11.92 4.89
CA PRO A 7 46.22 -12.45 3.56
C PRO A 7 45.64 -13.86 3.70
N VAL A 8 44.42 -14.06 3.19
CA VAL A 8 43.80 -15.39 3.12
C VAL A 8 44.61 -16.20 2.10
N PRO A 9 45.27 -17.29 2.50
CA PRO A 9 46.01 -18.13 1.57
C PRO A 9 45.05 -18.75 0.56
N ARG A 10 45.51 -19.04 -0.66
CA ARG A 10 44.70 -19.78 -1.64
C ARG A 10 44.73 -21.28 -1.34
N LEU A 11 43.66 -21.98 -1.70
CA LEU A 11 43.56 -23.43 -1.55
C LEU A 11 44.70 -24.15 -2.27
N ASP A 12 45.48 -24.93 -1.53
CA ASP A 12 46.35 -25.97 -2.06
C ASP A 12 45.62 -27.32 -1.95
N ALA A 13 45.06 -27.79 -3.06
CA ALA A 13 44.28 -29.03 -3.11
C ALA A 13 45.12 -30.29 -2.80
N SER A 14 46.46 -30.20 -2.79
CA SER A 14 47.33 -31.32 -2.41
C SER A 14 47.50 -31.46 -0.89
N ALA A 15 47.22 -30.38 -0.14
CA ALA A 15 47.40 -30.30 1.31
C ALA A 15 46.09 -30.52 2.10
N VAL A 16 44.94 -30.58 1.42
CA VAL A 16 43.61 -30.68 2.03
C VAL A 16 42.89 -31.92 1.50
N ASP A 17 42.18 -32.61 2.39
CA ASP A 17 41.38 -33.77 2.02
C ASP A 17 40.37 -33.45 0.89
N PRO A 18 40.24 -34.29 -0.15
CA PRO A 18 39.34 -34.05 -1.27
C PRO A 18 37.86 -33.87 -0.89
N ALA A 19 37.38 -34.54 0.17
CA ALA A 19 36.01 -34.37 0.63
C ALA A 19 35.81 -33.00 1.27
N THR A 20 36.81 -32.50 2.00
CA THR A 20 36.82 -31.13 2.55
C THR A 20 36.83 -30.08 1.44
N VAL A 21 37.61 -30.28 0.37
CA VAL A 21 37.59 -29.39 -0.80
C VAL A 21 36.23 -29.39 -1.49
N ALA A 22 35.59 -30.55 -1.65
CA ALA A 22 34.24 -30.65 -2.22
C ALA A 22 33.20 -29.91 -1.36
N TYR A 23 33.22 -30.15 -0.04
CA TYR A 23 32.34 -29.45 0.91
C TYR A 23 32.50 -27.91 0.85
N LEU A 24 33.73 -27.41 0.83
CA LEU A 24 33.99 -25.97 0.74
C LEU A 24 33.52 -25.37 -0.59
N ARG A 25 33.67 -26.10 -1.69
CA ARG A 25 33.15 -25.69 -3.01
C ARG A 25 31.63 -25.62 -3.00
N ASP A 26 30.96 -26.63 -2.46
CA ASP A 26 29.50 -26.66 -2.36
C ASP A 26 28.99 -25.53 -1.46
N LEU A 27 29.65 -25.28 -0.32
CA LEU A 27 29.32 -24.19 0.59
C LEU A 27 29.50 -22.83 -0.08
N VAL A 28 30.61 -22.60 -0.78
CA VAL A 28 30.84 -21.35 -1.51
C VAL A 28 29.82 -21.17 -2.62
N GLY A 29 29.54 -22.21 -3.41
CA GLY A 29 28.53 -22.17 -4.48
C GLY A 29 27.13 -21.91 -3.93
N ALA A 30 26.76 -22.51 -2.80
CA ALA A 30 25.47 -22.27 -2.15
C ALA A 30 25.32 -20.85 -1.60
N LEU A 31 26.42 -20.17 -1.26
CA LEU A 31 26.45 -18.79 -0.77
C LEU A 31 26.74 -17.76 -1.86
N GLU A 32 27.02 -18.19 -3.09
CA GLU A 32 27.40 -17.30 -4.18
C GLU A 32 26.28 -16.30 -4.50
N GLY A 33 26.63 -15.02 -4.55
CA GLY A 33 25.70 -13.93 -4.83
C GLY A 33 24.65 -13.64 -3.74
N LYS A 34 24.67 -14.36 -2.61
CA LYS A 34 23.70 -14.17 -1.53
C LYS A 34 24.22 -13.21 -0.46
N CYS A 35 23.35 -12.30 -0.02
CA CYS A 35 23.52 -11.61 1.26
C CYS A 35 22.98 -12.49 2.41
N PHE A 36 23.22 -12.08 3.66
CA PHE A 36 22.78 -12.82 4.85
C PHE A 36 21.28 -13.15 4.80
N HIS A 37 20.42 -12.19 4.42
CA HIS A 37 18.97 -12.37 4.33
C HIS A 37 18.60 -13.47 3.33
N LEU A 38 19.19 -13.46 2.13
CA LEU A 38 18.94 -14.48 1.11
C LEU A 38 19.46 -15.87 1.52
N ALA A 39 20.57 -15.93 2.26
CA ALA A 39 21.09 -17.18 2.80
C ALA A 39 20.15 -17.76 3.87
N CYS A 40 19.62 -16.92 4.76
CA CYS A 40 18.61 -17.30 5.75
C CYS A 40 17.29 -17.73 5.11
N ASP A 41 16.81 -17.02 4.08
CA ASP A 41 15.59 -17.40 3.37
C ASP A 41 15.75 -18.78 2.72
N GLY A 42 16.94 -19.10 2.20
CA GLY A 42 17.29 -20.45 1.73
C GLY A 42 17.17 -21.52 2.83
N GLN A 43 17.59 -21.22 4.06
CA GLN A 43 17.43 -22.14 5.20
C GLN A 43 15.96 -22.40 5.55
N PHE A 44 15.10 -21.38 5.42
CA PHE A 44 13.67 -21.53 5.68
C PHE A 44 12.90 -22.23 4.55
N ALA A 45 13.37 -22.10 3.30
CA ALA A 45 12.72 -22.71 2.15
C ALA A 45 12.97 -24.23 2.02
N GLY A 46 14.14 -24.72 2.48
CA GLY A 46 14.49 -26.15 2.45
C GLY A 46 13.79 -26.98 3.53
N ASP A 47 13.63 -28.28 3.29
CA ASP A 47 13.11 -29.25 4.27
C ASP A 47 13.98 -29.29 5.55
N VAL A 48 13.45 -29.75 6.68
CA VAL A 48 14.15 -29.85 7.97
C VAL A 48 15.51 -30.57 7.85
N THR A 49 15.62 -31.53 6.92
CA THR A 49 16.84 -32.30 6.63
C THR A 49 17.82 -31.62 5.66
N ASP A 50 17.41 -30.53 5.03
CA ASP A 50 18.17 -29.77 4.03
C ASP A 50 18.90 -28.58 4.69
N ASP A 51 19.71 -28.89 5.70
CA ASP A 51 20.61 -27.93 6.34
C ASP A 51 21.88 -27.74 5.50
N LEU A 52 22.34 -26.49 5.35
CA LEU A 52 23.54 -26.16 4.55
C LEU A 52 24.80 -26.83 5.07
N PHE A 53 24.85 -27.18 6.36
CA PHE A 53 25.98 -27.80 7.02
C PHE A 53 25.78 -29.31 7.23
N ARG A 54 24.73 -29.93 6.67
CA ARG A 54 24.45 -31.37 6.85
C ARG A 54 25.58 -32.29 6.36
N LEU A 55 26.32 -31.85 5.33
CA LEU A 55 27.43 -32.59 4.73
C LEU A 55 28.78 -32.18 5.34
N ARG A 56 28.77 -31.45 6.46
CA ARG A 56 29.99 -31.00 7.12
C ARG A 56 30.84 -32.22 7.50
N PRO A 57 32.10 -32.30 7.04
CA PRO A 57 33.04 -33.33 7.46
C PRO A 57 33.22 -33.30 8.99
N GLU A 58 33.29 -34.47 9.64
CA GLU A 58 33.53 -34.59 11.08
C GLU A 58 34.78 -33.81 11.53
N PRO A 59 34.87 -33.37 12.81
CA PRO A 59 35.86 -32.39 13.29
C PRO A 59 37.34 -32.70 13.00
N ASN A 60 37.67 -33.93 12.63
CA ASN A 60 39.03 -34.35 12.26
C ASN A 60 39.41 -34.04 10.79
N LEU A 61 38.48 -33.55 9.95
CA LEU A 61 38.66 -33.44 8.49
C LEU A 61 38.96 -32.02 7.96
N LEU A 62 38.92 -30.98 8.81
CA LEU A 62 39.50 -29.66 8.45
C LEU A 62 41.04 -29.65 8.60
N HIS A 63 41.66 -30.82 8.77
CA HIS A 63 43.11 -30.94 8.87
C HIS A 63 43.76 -30.43 7.57
N GLY A 64 44.68 -29.46 7.69
CA GLY A 64 45.33 -28.82 6.54
C GLY A 64 44.62 -27.55 6.04
N VAL A 65 43.39 -27.28 6.52
CA VAL A 65 42.71 -26.00 6.26
C VAL A 65 43.25 -24.93 7.22
N PRO A 66 43.60 -23.73 6.71
CA PRO A 66 44.05 -22.62 7.56
C PRO A 66 43.02 -22.24 8.64
N ASP A 67 43.49 -21.87 9.83
CA ASP A 67 42.63 -21.51 10.97
C ASP A 67 41.63 -20.41 10.63
N VAL A 68 42.01 -19.44 9.79
CA VAL A 68 41.14 -18.35 9.33
C VAL A 68 39.92 -18.88 8.55
N VAL A 69 40.14 -19.89 7.70
CA VAL A 69 39.09 -20.52 6.90
C VAL A 69 38.22 -21.43 7.77
N ALA A 70 38.84 -22.21 8.66
CA ALA A 70 38.11 -23.03 9.63
C ALA A 70 37.23 -22.18 10.56
N SER A 71 37.73 -21.02 11.01
CA SER A 71 36.97 -20.02 11.78
C SER A 71 35.80 -19.45 10.98
N ALA A 72 36.01 -19.10 9.71
CA ALA A 72 34.96 -18.59 8.83
C ALA A 72 33.84 -19.62 8.61
N VAL A 73 34.17 -20.90 8.36
CA VAL A 73 33.16 -21.98 8.27
C VAL A 73 32.38 -22.08 9.58
N LYS A 74 33.08 -22.10 10.72
CA LYS A 74 32.44 -22.17 12.05
C LYS A 74 31.51 -20.98 12.29
N ALA A 75 31.93 -19.77 11.92
CA ALA A 75 31.12 -18.57 12.06
C ALA A 75 29.85 -18.63 11.20
N LEU A 76 29.96 -19.10 9.94
CA LEU A 76 28.79 -19.32 9.07
C LEU A 76 27.83 -20.36 9.65
N GLU A 77 28.35 -21.46 10.20
CA GLU A 77 27.52 -22.47 10.84
C GLU A 77 26.78 -21.91 12.07
N GLU A 78 27.47 -21.16 12.92
CA GLU A 78 26.85 -20.56 14.11
C GLU A 78 25.68 -19.63 13.78
N ILE A 79 25.68 -19.01 12.59
CA ILE A 79 24.68 -18.02 12.19
C ILE A 79 23.64 -18.52 11.18
N LEU A 80 23.93 -19.58 10.42
CA LEU A 80 23.03 -20.12 9.39
C LEU A 80 22.54 -21.56 9.66
N ARG A 81 23.13 -22.31 10.60
CA ARG A 81 22.65 -23.67 10.89
C ARG A 81 21.22 -23.64 11.42
N LYS A 82 20.38 -24.57 10.95
CA LYS A 82 19.01 -24.73 11.45
C LYS A 82 19.01 -24.87 12.97
N GLY A 83 18.11 -24.10 13.60
CA GLY A 83 17.98 -24.04 15.06
C GLY A 83 18.96 -23.10 15.77
N CYS A 84 19.87 -22.43 15.06
CA CYS A 84 20.74 -21.43 15.69
C CYS A 84 19.97 -20.17 16.11
N ALA A 85 20.52 -19.44 17.08
CA ALA A 85 19.87 -18.26 17.65
C ALA A 85 19.73 -17.12 16.63
N ALA A 86 20.73 -16.91 15.77
CA ALA A 86 20.72 -15.86 14.76
C ALA A 86 19.63 -16.10 13.70
N LEU A 87 19.51 -17.32 13.19
CA LEU A 87 18.47 -17.68 12.24
C LEU A 87 17.08 -17.57 12.87
N ALA A 88 16.91 -18.01 14.13
CA ALA A 88 15.65 -17.84 14.86
C ALA A 88 15.28 -16.36 15.08
N ALA A 89 16.27 -15.51 15.40
CA ALA A 89 16.07 -14.07 15.53
C ALA A 89 15.71 -13.42 14.19
N TYR A 90 16.35 -13.82 13.08
CA TYR A 90 15.98 -13.37 11.75
C TYR A 90 14.57 -13.82 11.35
N GLY A 91 14.16 -15.05 11.68
CA GLY A 91 12.80 -15.53 11.47
C GLY A 91 11.76 -14.68 12.22
N ARG A 92 12.02 -14.34 13.48
CA ARG A 92 11.19 -13.40 14.25
C ARG A 92 11.19 -11.99 13.64
N HIS A 93 12.33 -11.50 13.19
CA HIS A 93 12.43 -10.22 12.49
C HIS A 93 11.56 -10.19 11.23
N MET A 94 11.56 -11.26 10.43
CA MET A 94 10.71 -11.37 9.25
C MET A 94 9.21 -11.40 9.57
N VAL A 95 8.82 -12.03 10.68
CA VAL A 95 7.43 -11.98 11.17
C VAL A 95 7.03 -10.54 11.50
N ARG A 96 7.89 -9.80 12.22
CA ARG A 96 7.65 -8.39 12.55
C ARG A 96 7.56 -7.53 11.30
N LEU A 97 8.52 -7.64 10.39
CA LEU A 97 8.55 -6.88 9.15
C LEU A 97 7.29 -7.13 8.31
N LYS A 98 6.84 -8.39 8.21
CA LYS A 98 5.58 -8.74 7.52
C LYS A 98 4.33 -8.19 8.21
N ARG A 99 4.39 -7.92 9.51
CA ARG A 99 3.31 -7.30 10.27
C ARG A 99 3.33 -5.78 10.08
N GLU A 100 4.49 -5.14 10.21
CA GLU A 100 4.69 -3.71 9.95
C GLU A 100 4.17 -3.30 8.56
N HIS A 101 4.56 -4.03 7.50
CA HIS A 101 4.04 -3.76 6.15
C HIS A 101 2.51 -3.89 6.04
N LYS A 102 1.87 -4.75 6.83
CA LYS A 102 0.41 -4.86 6.84
C LYS A 102 -0.23 -3.73 7.64
N GLU A 103 0.41 -3.30 8.72
CA GLU A 103 -0.04 -2.14 9.52
C GLU A 103 0.05 -0.85 8.68
N GLU A 104 1.12 -0.68 7.89
CA GLU A 104 1.23 0.39 6.90
C GLU A 104 0.13 0.31 5.84
N ALA A 105 -0.08 -0.87 5.24
CA ALA A 105 -1.15 -1.07 4.26
C ALA A 105 -2.56 -0.83 4.85
N LEU A 106 -2.77 -1.10 6.14
CA LEU A 106 -4.00 -0.75 6.84
C LEU A 106 -4.17 0.77 6.93
N GLY A 107 -3.10 1.48 7.30
CA GLY A 107 -3.10 2.94 7.33
C GLY A 107 -3.47 3.55 5.98
N ASP A 108 -2.88 3.05 4.89
CA ASP A 108 -3.19 3.49 3.53
C ASP A 108 -4.64 3.20 3.14
N ALA A 109 -5.15 2.01 3.46
CA ALA A 109 -6.54 1.64 3.18
C ALA A 109 -7.55 2.48 3.98
N MET A 110 -7.23 2.80 5.24
CA MET A 110 -8.04 3.70 6.06
C MET A 110 -8.03 5.13 5.52
N ALA A 111 -6.87 5.61 5.05
CA ALA A 111 -6.77 6.92 4.40
C ALA A 111 -7.59 6.97 3.08
N GLU A 112 -7.56 5.91 2.27
CA GLU A 112 -8.42 5.77 1.09
C GLU A 112 -9.91 5.83 1.48
N LEU A 113 -10.31 5.09 2.54
CA LEU A 113 -11.68 5.08 3.03
C LEU A 113 -12.16 6.48 3.45
N LEU A 114 -11.35 7.21 4.23
CA LEU A 114 -11.67 8.57 4.65
C LEU A 114 -11.77 9.52 3.44
N SER A 115 -10.85 9.40 2.47
CA SER A 115 -10.91 10.21 1.25
C SER A 115 -12.19 9.97 0.44
N VAL A 116 -12.67 8.72 0.36
CA VAL A 116 -13.93 8.40 -0.32
C VAL A 116 -15.12 8.99 0.45
N ASP A 117 -15.10 8.93 1.79
CA ASP A 117 -16.14 9.49 2.64
C ASP A 117 -16.24 11.02 2.49
N ASP A 118 -15.11 11.73 2.50
CA ASP A 118 -15.07 13.18 2.28
C ASP A 118 -15.70 13.56 0.93
N VAL A 119 -15.38 12.85 -0.15
CA VAL A 119 -15.97 13.10 -1.47
C VAL A 119 -17.47 12.80 -1.49
N ILE A 120 -17.96 11.84 -0.70
CA ILE A 120 -19.40 11.57 -0.56
C ILE A 120 -20.09 12.75 0.14
N VAL A 121 -19.50 13.27 1.21
CA VAL A 121 -20.01 14.44 1.94
C VAL A 121 -20.07 15.66 1.00
N ASP A 122 -18.99 15.96 0.29
CA ASP A 122 -18.95 17.07 -0.67
C ASP A 122 -20.02 16.94 -1.77
N ASN A 123 -20.21 15.73 -2.30
CA ASN A 123 -21.27 15.47 -3.28
C ASN A 123 -22.66 15.68 -2.68
N TYR A 124 -22.87 15.28 -1.42
CA TYR A 124 -24.13 15.47 -0.72
C TYR A 124 -24.47 16.94 -0.53
N ASP A 125 -23.50 17.74 -0.09
CA ASP A 125 -23.67 19.18 0.07
C ASP A 125 -23.98 19.87 -1.27
N ALA A 126 -23.25 19.49 -2.33
CA ALA A 126 -23.52 19.99 -3.67
C ALA A 126 -24.92 19.58 -4.17
N PHE A 127 -25.36 18.37 -3.84
CA PHE A 127 -26.69 17.89 -4.22
C PHE A 127 -27.78 18.67 -3.51
N ASP A 128 -27.64 18.93 -2.21
CA ASP A 128 -28.62 19.68 -1.44
C ASP A 128 -28.69 21.15 -1.90
N ALA A 129 -27.54 21.76 -2.18
CA ALA A 129 -27.47 23.10 -2.77
C ALA A 129 -28.18 23.16 -4.13
N THR A 130 -27.95 22.17 -5.00
CA THR A 130 -28.60 22.07 -6.32
C THR A 130 -30.10 21.87 -6.18
N ARG A 131 -30.54 21.03 -5.23
CA ARG A 131 -31.95 20.81 -4.91
C ARG A 131 -32.63 22.09 -4.44
N ALA A 132 -32.01 22.84 -3.54
CA ALA A 132 -32.52 24.12 -3.07
C ALA A 132 -32.65 25.12 -4.22
N HIS A 133 -31.67 25.16 -5.13
CA HIS A 133 -31.70 26.04 -6.30
C HIS A 133 -32.80 25.66 -7.30
N LEU A 134 -33.03 24.36 -7.52
CA LEU A 134 -34.14 23.87 -8.34
C LEU A 134 -35.48 24.31 -7.76
N LEU A 135 -35.70 24.10 -6.46
CA LEU A 135 -36.95 24.51 -5.79
C LEU A 135 -37.18 26.02 -5.87
N ALA A 136 -36.12 26.83 -5.71
CA ALA A 136 -36.21 28.28 -5.89
C ALA A 136 -36.58 28.65 -7.33
N THR A 137 -35.99 27.99 -8.32
CA THR A 137 -36.27 28.20 -9.75
C THR A 137 -37.72 27.84 -10.09
N MET A 138 -38.22 26.71 -9.58
CA MET A 138 -39.62 26.30 -9.77
C MET A 138 -40.60 27.32 -9.18
N ARG A 139 -40.32 27.86 -7.99
CA ARG A 139 -41.12 28.92 -7.37
C ARG A 139 -41.10 30.21 -8.19
N ALA A 140 -39.92 30.62 -8.68
CA ALA A 140 -39.77 31.79 -9.54
C ALA A 140 -40.55 31.62 -10.87
N LYS A 141 -40.47 30.42 -11.48
CA LYS A 141 -41.26 30.07 -12.67
C LYS A 141 -42.76 30.21 -12.39
N GLN A 142 -43.24 29.65 -11.28
CA GLN A 142 -44.65 29.76 -10.89
C GLN A 142 -45.09 31.21 -10.66
N HIS A 143 -44.22 32.03 -10.06
CA HIS A 143 -44.50 33.46 -9.88
C HIS A 143 -44.66 34.19 -11.22
N LEU A 144 -43.80 33.90 -12.21
CA LEU A 144 -43.92 34.46 -13.56
C LEU A 144 -45.22 34.03 -14.25
N ILE A 145 -45.61 32.76 -14.11
CA ILE A 145 -46.90 32.26 -14.63
C ILE A 145 -48.07 33.05 -14.03
N ASN A 146 -48.06 33.25 -12.71
CA ASN A 146 -49.11 33.99 -12.02
C ASN A 146 -49.16 35.47 -12.46
N GLN A 147 -47.99 36.11 -12.68
CA GLN A 147 -47.92 37.48 -13.22
C GLN A 147 -48.51 37.57 -14.63
N ILE A 148 -48.15 36.63 -15.52
CA ILE A 148 -48.70 36.56 -16.87
C ILE A 148 -50.23 36.39 -16.82
N ALA A 149 -50.72 35.48 -15.98
CA ALA A 149 -52.15 35.27 -15.80
C ALA A 149 -52.86 36.55 -15.34
N ALA A 150 -52.27 37.28 -14.37
CA ALA A 150 -52.82 38.55 -13.88
C ALA A 150 -52.85 39.65 -14.95
N VAL A 151 -51.83 39.73 -15.82
CA VAL A 151 -51.83 40.67 -16.96
C VAL A 151 -52.96 40.34 -17.95
N ILE A 152 -53.20 39.05 -18.21
CA ILE A 152 -54.25 38.59 -19.13
C ILE A 152 -55.65 38.81 -18.54
N THR A 153 -55.83 38.58 -17.24
CA THR A 153 -57.15 38.68 -16.57
C THR A 153 -57.49 40.07 -16.04
N SER A 154 -56.56 41.04 -16.15
CA SER A 154 -56.81 42.41 -15.73
C SER A 154 -57.97 43.01 -16.54
N PRO A 155 -59.05 43.48 -15.88
CA PRO A 155 -60.16 44.09 -16.59
C PRO A 155 -59.66 45.35 -17.27
N ALA A 156 -59.84 45.45 -18.59
CA ALA A 156 -59.70 46.70 -19.34
C ALA A 156 -60.77 47.69 -18.85
N GLY A 157 -60.51 48.31 -17.70
CA GLY A 157 -61.43 49.21 -17.02
C GLY A 157 -61.61 50.49 -17.84
N GLY A 158 -62.74 50.55 -18.55
CA GLY A 158 -63.42 51.73 -19.07
C GLY A 158 -62.62 53.03 -19.19
N GLY A 159 -62.08 53.29 -20.40
CA GLY A 159 -61.62 54.62 -20.82
C GLY A 159 -60.29 54.57 -21.58
N GLY A 160 -60.35 54.65 -22.92
CA GLY A 160 -59.17 54.80 -23.78
C GLY A 160 -58.41 53.51 -24.12
N GLY A 161 -58.97 52.66 -24.98
CA GLY A 161 -58.52 51.30 -25.28
C GLY A 161 -57.17 51.09 -26.00
N GLY A 162 -56.31 52.12 -26.09
CA GLY A 162 -54.96 52.00 -26.71
C GLY A 162 -53.87 51.71 -25.68
N ASP A 163 -53.80 52.53 -24.63
CA ASP A 163 -52.65 52.58 -23.72
C ASP A 163 -52.58 51.35 -22.78
N CYS A 164 -53.73 50.87 -22.30
CA CYS A 164 -53.81 49.65 -21.49
C CYS A 164 -53.37 48.39 -22.26
N LEU A 165 -53.68 48.33 -23.56
CA LEU A 165 -53.37 47.19 -24.41
C LEU A 165 -51.88 47.17 -24.78
N THR A 166 -51.31 48.35 -25.06
CA THR A 166 -49.86 48.51 -25.26
C THR A 166 -49.05 48.20 -23.99
N ALA A 167 -49.55 48.57 -22.81
CA ALA A 167 -48.89 48.25 -21.54
C ALA A 167 -48.92 46.75 -21.21
N ALA A 168 -50.06 46.08 -21.47
CA ALA A 168 -50.17 44.63 -21.33
C ALA A 168 -49.26 43.88 -22.30
N LEU A 169 -49.19 44.32 -23.57
CA LEU A 169 -48.27 43.76 -24.57
C LEU A 169 -46.81 43.94 -24.16
N ALA A 170 -46.43 45.12 -23.66
CA ALA A 170 -45.07 45.37 -23.18
C ALA A 170 -44.71 44.48 -21.97
N ALA A 171 -45.63 44.33 -21.02
CA ALA A 171 -45.46 43.42 -19.88
C ALA A 171 -45.28 41.96 -20.33
N LEU A 172 -46.13 41.45 -21.23
CA LEU A 172 -46.01 40.09 -21.77
C LEU A 172 -44.71 39.88 -22.56
N THR A 173 -44.30 40.87 -23.35
CA THR A 173 -43.03 40.84 -24.11
C THR A 173 -41.82 40.75 -23.17
N SER A 174 -41.93 41.28 -21.95
CA SER A 174 -40.87 41.15 -20.92
C SER A 174 -40.94 39.82 -20.13
N LEU A 175 -42.13 39.30 -19.86
CA LEU A 175 -42.34 38.16 -18.97
C LEU A 175 -42.16 36.81 -19.66
N LEU A 176 -42.58 36.69 -20.93
CA LEU A 176 -42.47 35.45 -21.70
C LEU A 176 -41.02 34.97 -21.88
N PRO A 177 -40.04 35.83 -22.24
CA PRO A 177 -38.65 35.41 -22.31
C PRO A 177 -38.09 34.95 -20.96
N ARG A 178 -38.45 35.64 -19.87
CA ARG A 178 -38.03 35.26 -18.50
C ARG A 178 -38.60 33.92 -18.08
N LEU A 179 -39.85 33.62 -18.46
CA LEU A 179 -40.48 32.33 -18.21
C LEU A 179 -39.77 31.21 -18.98
N SER A 180 -39.45 31.43 -20.26
CA SER A 180 -38.69 30.49 -21.08
C SER A 180 -37.30 30.21 -20.47
N GLN A 181 -36.59 31.25 -20.04
CA GLN A 181 -35.30 31.09 -19.36
C GLN A 181 -35.41 30.32 -18.04
N ALA A 182 -36.44 30.60 -17.23
CA ALA A 182 -36.69 29.87 -15.98
C ALA A 182 -36.98 28.38 -16.24
N HIS A 183 -37.75 28.08 -17.29
CA HIS A 183 -38.04 26.70 -17.69
C HIS A 183 -36.78 25.95 -18.14
N GLN A 184 -35.90 26.61 -18.92
CA GLN A 184 -34.63 26.01 -19.33
C GLN A 184 -33.71 25.75 -18.14
N ARG A 185 -33.56 26.73 -17.23
CA ARG A 185 -32.77 26.56 -16.00
C ARG A 185 -33.27 25.41 -15.13
N GLU A 186 -34.59 25.26 -14.98
CA GLU A 186 -35.17 24.13 -14.26
C GLU A 186 -34.77 22.78 -14.89
N ALA A 187 -34.86 22.67 -16.21
CA ALA A 187 -34.46 21.46 -16.93
C ALA A 187 -32.96 21.15 -16.78
N GLU A 188 -32.10 22.18 -16.88
CA GLU A 188 -30.65 22.05 -16.69
C GLU A 188 -30.32 21.56 -15.28
N LEU A 189 -30.96 22.13 -14.25
CA LEU A 189 -30.77 21.72 -12.85
C LEU A 189 -31.28 20.30 -12.60
N GLN A 190 -32.41 19.91 -13.20
CA GLN A 190 -32.92 18.54 -13.09
C GLN A 190 -31.96 17.53 -13.75
N ILE A 191 -31.39 17.85 -14.91
CA ILE A 191 -30.36 17.01 -15.55
C ILE A 191 -29.12 16.92 -14.66
N GLY A 192 -28.69 18.05 -14.08
CA GLY A 192 -27.58 18.10 -13.13
C GLY A 192 -27.82 17.18 -11.93
N MET A 193 -28.98 17.29 -11.28
CA MET A 193 -29.37 16.42 -10.16
C MET A 193 -29.36 14.94 -10.55
N ASN A 194 -29.91 14.59 -11.71
CA ASN A 194 -29.91 13.19 -12.17
C ASN A 194 -28.49 12.64 -12.36
N ARG A 195 -27.56 13.46 -12.85
CA ARG A 195 -26.14 13.07 -12.94
C ARG A 195 -25.50 12.88 -11.57
N MET A 196 -25.83 13.74 -10.60
CA MET A 196 -25.33 13.61 -9.23
C MET A 196 -25.85 12.34 -8.54
N ILE A 197 -27.12 11.95 -8.77
CA ILE A 197 -27.68 10.68 -8.28
C ILE A 197 -26.86 9.48 -8.79
N LEU A 198 -26.50 9.47 -10.07
CA LEU A 198 -25.65 8.41 -10.63
C LEU A 198 -24.24 8.44 -10.03
N SER A 199 -23.70 9.63 -9.73
CA SER A 199 -22.43 9.80 -9.03
C SER A 199 -22.45 9.15 -7.64
N PHE A 200 -23.53 9.34 -6.86
CA PHE A 200 -23.68 8.72 -5.54
C PHE A 200 -23.65 7.20 -5.59
N LEU A 201 -24.32 6.58 -6.57
CA LEU A 201 -24.29 5.12 -6.71
C LEU A 201 -22.86 4.60 -6.94
N ARG A 202 -22.08 5.31 -7.75
CA ARG A 202 -20.68 4.98 -7.99
C ARG A 202 -19.83 5.18 -6.73
N MET A 203 -20.00 6.28 -6.03
CA MET A 203 -19.26 6.57 -4.79
C MET A 203 -19.61 5.60 -3.66
N PHE A 204 -20.89 5.23 -3.54
CA PHE A 204 -21.32 4.19 -2.62
C PHE A 204 -20.59 2.87 -2.92
N TRP A 205 -20.41 2.52 -4.19
CA TRP A 205 -19.65 1.33 -4.53
C TRP A 205 -18.18 1.40 -4.12
N HIS A 206 -17.54 2.54 -4.38
CA HIS A 206 -16.16 2.77 -3.94
C HIS A 206 -16.03 2.68 -2.41
N LEU A 207 -17.02 3.21 -1.68
CA LEU A 207 -17.04 3.13 -0.21
C LEU A 207 -17.10 1.67 0.27
N GLN A 208 -17.95 0.84 -0.33
CA GLN A 208 -18.03 -0.58 0.04
C GLN A 208 -16.73 -1.33 -0.29
N ILE A 209 -16.11 -1.03 -1.42
CA ILE A 209 -14.82 -1.62 -1.79
C ILE A 209 -13.73 -1.20 -0.79
N ALA A 210 -13.66 0.08 -0.43
CA ALA A 210 -12.69 0.58 0.54
C ALA A 210 -12.90 -0.06 1.92
N LYS A 211 -14.16 -0.18 2.39
CA LYS A 211 -14.50 -0.88 3.64
C LYS A 211 -14.06 -2.34 3.62
N ALA A 212 -14.39 -3.07 2.55
CA ALA A 212 -14.01 -4.47 2.41
C ALA A 212 -12.48 -4.67 2.38
N ARG A 213 -11.73 -3.73 1.81
CA ARG A 213 -10.26 -3.75 1.86
C ARG A 213 -9.73 -3.56 3.27
N VAL A 214 -10.24 -2.58 4.01
CA VAL A 214 -9.87 -2.36 5.42
C VAL A 214 -10.16 -3.63 6.23
N GLU A 215 -11.38 -4.16 6.14
CA GLU A 215 -11.78 -5.39 6.85
C GLU A 215 -10.88 -6.59 6.49
N ALA A 216 -10.52 -6.75 5.21
CA ALA A 216 -9.65 -7.82 4.76
C ALA A 216 -8.22 -7.69 5.34
N ILE A 217 -7.68 -6.47 5.41
CA ILE A 217 -6.36 -6.21 5.98
C ILE A 217 -6.38 -6.38 7.50
N GLU A 218 -7.41 -5.90 8.18
CA GLU A 218 -7.61 -6.11 9.62
C GLU A 218 -7.70 -7.59 9.97
N ALA A 219 -8.47 -8.37 9.20
CA ALA A 219 -8.55 -9.82 9.37
C ALA A 219 -7.19 -10.49 9.15
N ALA A 220 -6.42 -10.06 8.14
CA ALA A 220 -5.08 -10.57 7.89
C ALA A 220 -4.09 -10.20 9.01
N LEU A 221 -4.22 -9.02 9.61
CA LEU A 221 -3.42 -8.57 10.76
C LEU A 221 -3.77 -9.33 12.05
N ALA A 222 -5.06 -9.60 12.27
CA ALA A 222 -5.53 -10.41 13.38
C ALA A 222 -5.05 -11.86 13.28
N ALA A 223 -4.97 -12.41 12.07
CA ALA A 223 -4.43 -13.75 11.82
C ALA A 223 -2.88 -13.80 11.86
N ALA A 224 -2.20 -12.67 11.67
CA ALA A 224 -0.75 -12.62 11.68
C ALA A 224 -0.20 -12.82 13.10
N ALA A 225 0.88 -13.62 13.21
CA ALA A 225 1.58 -13.80 14.47
C ALA A 225 2.00 -12.44 15.08
N SER A 226 1.75 -12.28 16.38
CA SER A 226 2.19 -11.12 17.15
C SER A 226 3.33 -11.56 18.05
N LEU A 227 4.46 -10.85 17.96
CA LEU A 227 5.62 -11.05 18.82
C LEU A 227 5.70 -9.86 19.77
N SER A 228 5.44 -10.10 21.06
CA SER A 228 5.55 -9.08 22.10
C SER A 228 6.93 -9.10 22.77
N GLY A 229 7.29 -7.99 23.44
CA GLY A 229 8.53 -7.86 24.23
C GLY A 229 9.64 -7.09 23.52
N ASP A 230 10.69 -6.72 24.27
CA ASP A 230 11.88 -6.03 23.73
C ASP A 230 12.59 -6.89 22.69
N TRP A 231 12.95 -6.27 21.56
CA TRP A 231 13.61 -6.90 20.41
C TRP A 231 14.97 -6.31 20.10
N SER A 232 15.47 -5.41 20.95
CA SER A 232 16.81 -4.83 20.84
C SER A 232 17.88 -5.93 20.67
N TYR A 233 17.75 -7.01 21.44
CA TYR A 233 18.63 -8.18 21.35
C TYR A 233 18.56 -8.90 20.00
N ASP A 234 17.36 -9.16 19.47
CA ASP A 234 17.19 -9.82 18.17
C ASP A 234 17.79 -8.97 17.04
N VAL A 235 17.57 -7.65 17.08
CA VAL A 235 18.11 -6.71 16.09
C VAL A 235 19.63 -6.70 16.14
N GLN A 236 20.21 -6.66 17.34
CA GLN A 236 21.66 -6.69 17.50
C GLN A 236 22.23 -8.03 17.02
N LEU A 237 21.60 -9.15 17.37
CA LEU A 237 22.03 -10.47 16.95
C LEU A 237 21.99 -10.64 15.42
N VAL A 238 20.95 -10.13 14.75
CA VAL A 238 20.84 -10.14 13.29
C VAL A 238 21.90 -9.24 12.64
N ARG A 239 22.18 -8.07 13.21
CA ARG A 239 23.24 -7.17 12.72
C ARG A 239 24.62 -7.81 12.84
N ASP A 240 24.94 -8.37 14.00
CA ASP A 240 26.21 -9.04 14.26
C ASP A 240 26.37 -10.27 13.34
N ALA A 241 25.29 -11.04 13.15
CA ALA A 241 25.28 -12.16 12.21
C ALA A 241 25.49 -11.70 10.77
N THR A 242 24.89 -10.59 10.35
CA THR A 242 25.06 -10.05 8.99
C THR A 242 26.53 -9.67 8.74
N ALA A 243 27.15 -8.94 9.67
CA ALA A 243 28.56 -8.56 9.54
C ALA A 243 29.48 -9.79 9.50
N ARG A 244 29.26 -10.76 10.39
CA ARG A 244 30.03 -12.02 10.43
C ARG A 244 29.84 -12.85 9.17
N PHE A 245 28.64 -12.86 8.59
CA PHE A 245 28.35 -13.55 7.34
C PHE A 245 29.16 -12.98 6.19
N GLU A 246 29.16 -11.66 6.01
CA GLU A 246 29.88 -10.99 4.92
C GLU A 246 31.39 -11.25 5.00
N GLU A 247 31.98 -11.10 6.18
CA GLU A 247 33.38 -11.39 6.43
C GLU A 247 33.72 -12.85 6.14
N SER A 248 32.95 -13.79 6.71
CA SER A 248 33.23 -15.22 6.58
C SER A 248 33.02 -15.74 5.16
N ALA A 249 31.96 -15.30 4.48
CA ALA A 249 31.71 -15.64 3.09
C ALA A 249 32.80 -15.07 2.15
N GLN A 250 33.33 -13.89 2.47
CA GLN A 250 34.44 -13.30 1.72
C GLN A 250 35.73 -14.11 1.91
N ILE A 251 36.04 -14.56 3.12
CA ILE A 251 37.20 -15.43 3.42
C ILE A 251 37.09 -16.73 2.62
N LEU A 252 35.93 -17.40 2.63
CA LEU A 252 35.75 -18.65 1.87
C LEU A 252 35.91 -18.43 0.36
N ARG A 253 35.36 -17.34 -0.18
CA ARG A 253 35.52 -16.98 -1.59
C ARG A 253 36.98 -16.72 -1.96
N GLN A 254 37.74 -16.03 -1.11
CA GLN A 254 39.17 -15.77 -1.36
C GLN A 254 40.00 -17.04 -1.28
N TYR A 255 39.67 -17.95 -0.36
CA TYR A 255 40.35 -19.24 -0.23
C TYR A 255 40.13 -20.14 -1.45
N MET A 256 38.92 -20.14 -2.02
CA MET A 256 38.52 -20.99 -3.15
C MET A 256 38.83 -20.40 -4.54
N ALA A 257 39.35 -19.16 -4.61
CA ALA A 257 39.67 -18.45 -5.85
C ALA A 257 41.10 -18.75 -6.36
#